data_AF-A0A397V1M1-F1
#
_entry.id   AF-A0A397V1M1-F1
#
_cell.length_a   1.000
_cell.length_b   1.000
_cell.length_c   1.000
_cell.angle_alpha   90.00
_cell.angle_beta   90.00
_cell.angle_gamma   90.00
#
_symmetry.space_group_name_H-M   'P 1'
#
loop_
_entity.id
_entity.type
_entity.pdbx_description
1 polymer ?
#
loop_
_entity_poly.entity_id
_entity_poly.type
_entity_poly.pdbx_seq_one_letter_code
_entity_poly.pdbx_strand_id
1 'polypeptide(L)'
;MVDIALNIADEYIFDSIYARFYPISIPDNTTITNLQYSLPRDNIYRQFISLFILTNVFAYFFYFFFSTLSYIFVFDKELMKHPKFLKNQIRKEITLSATGFPITSLVTVPWFLGEVRGYSKLYDDINDYGFLYGIFSIILFLFFTDMCIYWIHRWLHHPLIYKNLHKPHHRWIIPTPYSSHAFHPLDGYLQSCPYHLFVYLFPLQKFIYIGLFVFVNIWTIMIHDGEYLSSGTFINGAAHHSLHHLYFNYNYGQYFTLWDKIGGSHRLPGEEQFDRKKKRDQKVWIKQSMEVDKFDENGKEKEE
;
A
#
# COMPACT_ATOMS: atom_id res chain seq x y z
N MET A 1 5.01 6.57 -17.50
CA MET A 1 4.20 5.40 -17.89
C MET A 1 2.75 5.46 -17.39
N VAL A 2 2.41 6.24 -16.34
CA VAL A 2 1.00 6.59 -16.07
C VAL A 2 0.37 7.28 -17.29
N ASP A 3 1.14 8.13 -17.98
CA ASP A 3 0.86 8.67 -19.32
C ASP A 3 0.66 7.56 -20.37
N ILE A 4 1.51 6.54 -20.43
CA ILE A 4 1.39 5.39 -21.35
C ILE A 4 0.11 4.59 -21.06
N ALA A 5 -0.14 4.24 -19.80
CA ALA A 5 -1.33 3.52 -19.39
C ALA A 5 -2.61 4.34 -19.70
N LEU A 6 -2.58 5.64 -19.44
CA LEU A 6 -3.65 6.56 -19.79
C LEU A 6 -3.85 6.63 -21.31
N ASN A 7 -2.78 6.74 -22.10
CA ASN A 7 -2.84 6.79 -23.57
C ASN A 7 -3.43 5.50 -24.16
N ILE A 8 -2.99 4.32 -23.67
CA ILE A 8 -3.53 3.02 -24.08
C ILE A 8 -5.00 2.93 -23.68
N ALA A 9 -5.34 3.30 -22.45
CA ALA A 9 -6.73 3.26 -21.99
C ALA A 9 -7.61 4.25 -22.78
N ASP A 10 -7.08 5.42 -23.13
CA ASP A 10 -7.75 6.39 -23.98
C ASP A 10 -8.02 5.82 -25.38
N GLU A 11 -7.01 5.21 -26.01
CA GLU A 11 -7.13 4.62 -27.35
C GLU A 11 -8.15 3.48 -27.42
N TYR A 12 -8.14 2.55 -26.45
CA TYR A 12 -8.96 1.34 -26.54
C TYR A 12 -10.28 1.39 -25.78
N ILE A 13 -10.44 2.29 -24.81
CA ILE A 13 -11.57 2.28 -23.88
C ILE A 13 -12.18 3.67 -23.75
N PHE A 14 -11.43 4.65 -23.24
CA PHE A 14 -12.02 5.91 -22.80
C PHE A 14 -12.49 6.79 -23.95
N ASP A 15 -11.81 6.82 -25.11
CA ASP A 15 -12.30 7.57 -26.29
C ASP A 15 -13.73 7.15 -26.67
N SER A 16 -14.00 5.84 -26.66
CA SER A 16 -15.33 5.29 -26.95
C SER A 16 -16.36 5.65 -25.88
N ILE A 17 -15.96 5.64 -24.61
CA ILE A 17 -16.84 6.02 -23.48
C ILE A 17 -17.17 7.51 -23.54
N TYR A 18 -16.16 8.38 -23.65
CA TYR A 18 -16.36 9.83 -23.68
C TYR A 18 -17.16 10.27 -24.91
N ALA A 19 -16.96 9.65 -26.07
CA ALA A 19 -17.76 9.94 -27.26
C ALA A 19 -19.25 9.67 -27.09
N ARG A 20 -19.65 8.74 -26.21
CA ARG A 20 -21.05 8.45 -25.91
C ARG A 20 -21.73 9.53 -25.06
N PHE A 21 -20.97 10.19 -24.17
CA PHE A 21 -21.49 11.21 -23.26
C PHE A 21 -21.29 12.64 -23.77
N TYR A 22 -20.29 12.85 -24.63
CA TYR A 22 -19.89 14.15 -25.18
C TYR A 22 -19.76 14.08 -26.71
N PRO A 23 -20.84 13.75 -27.45
CA PRO A 23 -20.81 13.67 -28.90
C PRO A 23 -20.61 15.06 -29.51
N ILE A 24 -19.82 15.15 -30.58
CA ILE A 24 -19.79 16.34 -31.44
C ILE A 24 -20.94 16.21 -32.45
N SER A 25 -21.83 17.20 -32.51
CA SER A 25 -22.83 17.30 -33.56
C SER A 25 -22.15 17.71 -34.87
N ILE A 26 -22.11 16.80 -35.84
CA ILE A 26 -21.57 17.07 -37.19
C ILE A 26 -22.74 17.48 -38.10
N PRO A 27 -22.64 18.56 -38.89
CA PRO A 27 -23.62 18.84 -39.95
C PRO A 27 -23.59 17.73 -41.01
N ASP A 28 -24.78 17.28 -41.44
CA ASP A 28 -25.14 16.01 -42.11
C ASP A 28 -24.31 15.47 -43.31
N ASN A 29 -23.22 16.10 -43.72
CA ASN A 29 -22.50 15.79 -44.96
C ASN A 29 -21.04 15.35 -44.82
N THR A 30 -20.61 14.84 -43.66
CA THR A 30 -19.25 14.27 -43.52
C THR A 30 -19.28 12.82 -43.03
N THR A 31 -18.54 11.99 -43.74
CA THR A 31 -18.45 10.53 -43.60
C THR A 31 -18.04 10.12 -42.18
N ILE A 32 -18.81 9.21 -41.60
CA ILE A 32 -18.72 8.71 -40.21
C ILE A 32 -17.53 7.75 -40.08
N THR A 33 -16.29 8.25 -40.06
CA THR A 33 -15.10 7.41 -39.80
C THR A 33 -14.21 7.89 -38.67
N ASN A 34 -14.49 9.06 -38.07
CA ASN A 34 -13.78 9.52 -36.89
C ASN A 34 -14.78 9.72 -35.74
N LEU A 35 -14.69 8.91 -34.68
CA LEU A 35 -15.37 9.19 -33.41
C LEU A 35 -14.88 10.56 -32.91
N GLN A 36 -15.65 11.60 -33.18
CA GLN A 36 -15.38 12.96 -32.76
C GLN A 36 -16.13 13.24 -31.45
N TYR A 37 -15.38 13.40 -30.37
CA TYR A 37 -15.88 13.70 -29.02
C TYR A 37 -15.41 15.08 -28.57
N SER A 38 -16.24 15.79 -27.80
CA SER A 38 -15.98 17.20 -27.44
C SER A 38 -15.03 17.39 -26.27
N LEU A 39 -14.56 16.31 -25.64
CA LEU A 39 -13.64 16.35 -24.48
C LEU A 39 -12.22 15.85 -24.84
N PRO A 40 -11.27 16.75 -25.16
CA PRO A 40 -9.91 16.41 -25.55
C PRO A 40 -9.14 15.58 -24.52
N ARG A 41 -8.17 14.76 -24.96
CA ARG A 41 -7.31 13.91 -24.09
C ARG A 41 -6.49 14.71 -23.06
N ASP A 42 -6.17 15.96 -23.36
CA ASP A 42 -5.44 16.88 -22.49
C ASP A 42 -6.33 17.65 -21.49
N ASN A 43 -7.66 17.47 -21.58
CA ASN A 43 -8.61 18.05 -20.64
C ASN A 43 -8.38 17.52 -19.22
N ILE A 44 -8.21 18.44 -18.27
CA ILE A 44 -7.84 18.09 -16.89
C ILE A 44 -8.89 17.21 -16.18
N TYR A 45 -10.18 17.46 -16.41
CA TYR A 45 -11.26 16.67 -15.81
C TYR A 45 -11.32 15.27 -16.39
N ARG A 46 -11.12 15.15 -17.71
CA ARG A 46 -10.98 13.86 -18.38
C ARG A 46 -9.82 13.06 -17.80
N GLN A 47 -8.62 13.67 -17.75
CA GLN A 47 -7.43 13.01 -17.22
C GLN A 47 -7.65 12.57 -15.77
N PHE A 48 -8.22 13.45 -14.93
CA PHE A 48 -8.54 13.12 -13.55
C PHE A 48 -9.49 11.91 -13.44
N ILE A 49 -10.60 11.92 -14.18
CA ILE A 49 -11.60 10.83 -14.14
C ILE A 49 -10.98 9.52 -14.66
N SER A 50 -10.28 9.57 -15.80
CA SER A 50 -9.62 8.40 -16.38
C SER A 50 -8.57 7.82 -15.43
N LEU A 51 -7.71 8.66 -14.83
CA LEU A 51 -6.71 8.24 -13.85
C LEU A 51 -7.37 7.67 -12.59
N PHE A 52 -8.47 8.26 -12.13
CA PHE A 52 -9.23 7.73 -10.99
C PHE A 52 -9.76 6.33 -11.27
N ILE A 53 -10.35 6.10 -12.45
CA ILE A 53 -10.84 4.79 -12.86
C ILE A 53 -9.69 3.79 -12.95
N LEU A 54 -8.60 4.14 -13.64
CA LEU A 54 -7.43 3.27 -13.79
C LEU A 54 -6.79 2.90 -12.44
N THR A 55 -6.64 3.89 -11.55
CA THR A 55 -6.08 3.69 -10.21
C THR A 55 -6.92 2.70 -9.41
N ASN A 56 -8.25 2.84 -9.44
CA ASN A 56 -9.14 1.91 -8.74
C ASN A 56 -9.10 0.51 -9.36
N VAL A 57 -9.16 0.39 -10.69
CA VAL A 57 -9.07 -0.91 -11.38
C VAL A 57 -7.77 -1.62 -11.01
N PHE A 58 -6.64 -0.90 -11.05
CA PHE A 58 -5.36 -1.43 -10.61
C PHE A 58 -5.39 -1.85 -9.14
N ALA A 59 -5.86 -0.99 -8.23
CA ALA A 59 -5.92 -1.28 -6.81
C ALA A 59 -6.74 -2.54 -6.51
N TYR A 60 -7.94 -2.66 -7.08
CA TYR A 60 -8.79 -3.85 -6.92
C TYR A 60 -8.15 -5.09 -7.51
N PHE A 61 -7.64 -5.02 -8.75
CA PHE A 61 -6.98 -6.16 -9.39
C PHE A 61 -5.79 -6.63 -8.56
N PHE A 62 -4.88 -5.71 -8.22
CA PHE A 62 -3.66 -6.02 -7.50
C PHE A 62 -3.98 -6.61 -6.12
N TYR A 63 -4.85 -5.94 -5.36
CA TYR A 63 -5.24 -6.39 -4.04
C TYR A 63 -5.87 -7.78 -4.07
N PHE A 64 -6.89 -8.00 -4.91
CA PHE A 64 -7.56 -9.29 -4.96
C PHE A 64 -6.66 -10.39 -5.53
N PHE A 65 -5.85 -10.11 -6.54
CA PHE A 65 -4.97 -11.10 -7.14
C PHE A 65 -3.86 -11.53 -6.17
N PHE A 66 -3.04 -10.58 -5.71
CA PHE A 66 -1.87 -10.90 -4.88
C PHE A 66 -2.23 -11.29 -3.45
N SER A 67 -3.25 -10.67 -2.84
CA SER A 67 -3.70 -11.10 -1.50
C SER A 67 -4.30 -12.50 -1.54
N THR A 68 -5.00 -12.87 -2.62
CA THR A 68 -5.54 -14.23 -2.78
C THR A 68 -4.43 -15.24 -3.03
N LEU A 69 -3.42 -14.92 -3.86
CA LEU A 69 -2.26 -15.79 -4.04
C LEU A 69 -1.53 -16.02 -2.71
N SER A 70 -1.22 -14.95 -1.98
CA SER A 70 -0.58 -15.05 -0.66
C SER A 70 -1.48 -15.84 0.32
N TYR A 71 -2.78 -15.58 0.32
CA TYR A 71 -3.72 -16.32 1.17
C TYR A 71 -3.76 -17.82 0.84
N ILE A 72 -3.72 -18.21 -0.43
CA ILE A 72 -3.76 -19.62 -0.84
C ILE A 72 -2.43 -20.31 -0.55
N PHE A 73 -1.32 -19.73 -0.99
CA PHE A 73 -0.03 -20.40 -1.07
C PHE A 73 0.90 -20.15 0.13
N VAL A 74 0.73 -19.03 0.85
CA VAL A 74 1.67 -18.61 1.90
C VAL A 74 1.02 -18.60 3.28
N PHE A 75 -0.17 -18.00 3.43
CA PHE A 75 -0.82 -17.81 4.72
C PHE A 75 -1.16 -19.14 5.42
N ASP A 76 -0.76 -19.25 6.69
CA ASP A 76 -1.07 -20.40 7.54
C ASP A 76 -2.48 -20.28 8.14
N LYS A 77 -3.44 -21.04 7.59
CA LYS A 77 -4.85 -21.02 8.02
C LYS A 77 -5.04 -21.48 9.46
N GLU A 78 -4.08 -22.18 10.06
CA GLU A 78 -4.16 -22.54 11.49
C GLU A 78 -4.16 -21.30 12.40
N LEU A 79 -3.55 -20.19 11.97
CA LEU A 79 -3.58 -18.91 12.71
C LEU A 79 -5.00 -18.37 12.90
N MET A 80 -5.96 -18.77 12.06
CA MET A 80 -7.37 -18.37 12.20
C MET A 80 -8.04 -18.96 13.44
N LYS A 81 -7.42 -19.95 14.10
CA LYS A 81 -7.88 -20.52 15.38
C LYS A 81 -7.37 -19.73 16.58
N HIS A 82 -6.53 -18.73 16.38
CA HIS A 82 -6.01 -17.89 17.46
C HIS A 82 -7.16 -17.17 18.21
N PRO A 83 -7.14 -17.06 19.55
CA PRO A 83 -8.23 -16.46 20.33
C PRO A 83 -8.57 -15.01 19.95
N LYS A 84 -7.59 -14.26 19.45
CA LYS A 84 -7.75 -12.88 18.96
C LYS A 84 -8.15 -12.77 17.48
N PHE A 85 -8.31 -13.88 16.76
CA PHE A 85 -8.82 -13.85 15.39
C PHE A 85 -10.31 -13.53 15.39
N LEU A 86 -10.72 -12.49 14.68
CA LEU A 86 -12.09 -11.98 14.76
C LEU A 86 -13.08 -12.83 13.96
N LYS A 87 -14.32 -12.91 14.46
CA LYS A 87 -15.41 -13.51 13.66
C LYS A 87 -15.58 -12.75 12.34
N ASN A 88 -15.58 -13.51 11.24
CA ASN A 88 -15.66 -13.01 9.86
C ASN A 88 -14.53 -12.03 9.50
N GLN A 89 -13.33 -12.16 10.08
CA GLN A 89 -12.22 -11.22 9.90
C GLN A 89 -11.91 -10.95 8.42
N ILE A 90 -11.69 -11.99 7.61
CA ILE A 90 -11.40 -11.87 6.17
C ILE A 90 -12.42 -10.99 5.44
N ARG A 91 -13.73 -11.21 5.70
CA ARG A 91 -14.78 -10.39 5.09
C ARG A 91 -14.69 -8.92 5.53
N LYS A 92 -14.40 -8.67 6.81
CA LYS A 92 -14.28 -7.31 7.34
C LYS A 92 -13.01 -6.60 6.82
N GLU A 93 -11.91 -7.34 6.67
CA GLU A 93 -10.66 -6.87 6.04
C GLU A 93 -10.93 -6.47 4.60
N ILE A 94 -11.49 -7.39 3.78
CA ILE A 94 -11.86 -7.12 2.39
C ILE A 94 -12.82 -5.94 2.28
N THR A 95 -13.84 -5.86 3.14
CA THR A 95 -14.80 -4.76 3.10
C THR A 95 -14.08 -3.43 3.36
N LEU A 96 -13.25 -3.36 4.41
CA LEU A 96 -12.54 -2.12 4.76
C LEU A 96 -11.61 -1.68 3.63
N SER A 97 -10.78 -2.58 3.08
CA SER A 97 -9.90 -2.30 1.95
C SER A 97 -10.69 -1.84 0.72
N ALA A 98 -11.70 -2.62 0.32
CA ALA A 98 -12.48 -2.37 -0.89
C ALA A 98 -13.27 -1.06 -0.83
N THR A 99 -13.81 -0.69 0.33
CA THR A 99 -14.47 0.62 0.52
C THR A 99 -13.49 1.78 0.65
N GLY A 100 -12.24 1.51 1.05
CA GLY A 100 -11.22 2.53 1.23
C GLY A 100 -10.57 2.97 -0.08
N PHE A 101 -10.40 2.06 -1.04
CA PHE A 101 -9.70 2.34 -2.30
C PHE A 101 -10.24 3.56 -3.08
N PRO A 102 -11.56 3.77 -3.24
CA PRO A 102 -12.04 4.96 -3.94
C PRO A 102 -11.66 6.26 -3.23
N ILE A 103 -11.69 6.29 -1.91
CA ILE A 103 -11.36 7.49 -1.12
C ILE A 103 -9.85 7.75 -1.18
N THR A 104 -9.02 6.73 -0.97
CA THR A 104 -7.55 6.86 -1.08
C THR A 104 -7.15 7.23 -2.51
N SER A 105 -7.77 6.64 -3.53
CA SER A 105 -7.52 6.97 -4.94
C SER A 105 -7.86 8.43 -5.23
N LEU A 106 -8.96 8.96 -4.69
CA LEU A 106 -9.38 10.35 -4.91
C LEU A 106 -8.30 11.35 -4.49
N VAL A 107 -7.66 11.12 -3.34
CA VAL A 107 -6.57 11.97 -2.83
C VAL A 107 -5.20 11.63 -3.44
N THR A 108 -5.05 10.47 -4.05
CA THR A 108 -3.80 10.03 -4.71
C THR A 108 -3.70 10.49 -6.17
N VAL A 109 -4.82 10.50 -6.91
CA VAL A 109 -4.88 10.89 -8.33
C VAL A 109 -4.25 12.26 -8.64
N PRO A 110 -4.32 13.29 -7.78
CA PRO A 110 -3.58 14.54 -8.01
C PRO A 110 -2.08 14.34 -8.25
N TRP A 111 -1.43 13.37 -7.59
CA TRP A 111 -0.03 13.03 -7.85
C TRP A 111 0.17 12.49 -9.27
N PHE A 112 -0.68 11.56 -9.70
CA PHE A 112 -0.63 10.99 -11.06
C PHE A 112 -0.97 12.02 -12.14
N LEU A 113 -1.93 12.91 -11.85
CA LEU A 113 -2.27 14.01 -12.73
C LEU A 113 -1.07 14.96 -12.89
N GLY A 114 -0.36 15.24 -11.79
CA GLY A 114 0.87 16.03 -11.87
C GLY A 114 1.96 15.34 -12.69
N GLU A 115 2.10 14.02 -12.56
CA GLU A 115 3.06 13.22 -13.34
C GLU A 115 2.76 13.29 -14.85
N VAL A 116 1.51 13.04 -15.27
CA VAL A 116 1.14 13.08 -16.71
C VAL A 116 1.21 14.48 -17.32
N ARG A 117 1.19 15.52 -16.48
CA ARG A 117 1.35 16.92 -16.89
C ARG A 117 2.78 17.43 -16.80
N GLY A 118 3.74 16.55 -16.49
CA GLY A 118 5.17 16.87 -16.51
C GLY A 118 5.67 17.64 -15.29
N TYR A 119 4.94 17.62 -14.17
CA TYR A 119 5.39 18.27 -12.92
C TYR A 119 6.34 17.39 -12.10
N SER A 120 6.41 16.08 -12.37
CA SER A 120 7.37 15.18 -11.73
C SER A 120 8.70 15.15 -12.48
N LYS A 121 9.73 14.61 -11.83
CA LYS A 121 11.08 14.36 -12.38
C LYS A 121 11.20 12.97 -12.99
N LEU A 122 10.09 12.35 -13.38
CA LEU A 122 10.11 11.08 -14.08
C LEU A 122 10.71 11.24 -15.47
N TYR A 123 11.68 10.38 -15.82
CA TYR A 123 12.33 10.40 -17.13
C TYR A 123 12.20 9.05 -17.84
N ASP A 124 12.28 9.08 -19.17
CA ASP A 124 12.02 7.94 -20.04
C ASP A 124 13.26 7.07 -20.24
N ASP A 125 14.38 7.63 -20.68
CA ASP A 125 15.58 6.87 -21.03
C ASP A 125 16.54 6.75 -19.85
N ILE A 126 16.94 5.51 -19.52
CA ILE A 126 17.93 5.26 -18.48
C ILE A 126 19.29 5.95 -18.77
N ASN A 127 19.59 6.24 -20.03
CA ASN A 127 20.81 6.91 -20.45
C ASN A 127 20.86 8.40 -20.05
N ASP A 128 19.71 9.03 -19.75
CA ASP A 128 19.66 10.44 -19.33
C ASP A 128 20.47 10.70 -18.05
N TYR A 129 20.52 9.72 -17.15
CA TYR A 129 21.29 9.75 -15.91
C TYR A 129 22.30 8.60 -15.77
N GLY A 130 22.23 7.60 -16.66
CA GLY A 130 23.08 6.42 -16.68
C GLY A 130 22.62 5.29 -15.76
N PHE A 131 23.03 4.07 -16.11
CA PHE A 131 22.63 2.84 -15.42
C PHE A 131 23.01 2.82 -13.92
N LEU A 132 24.18 3.36 -13.57
CA LEU A 132 24.64 3.43 -12.18
C LEU A 132 23.73 4.32 -11.32
N TYR A 133 23.28 5.45 -11.87
CA TYR A 133 22.29 6.29 -11.20
C TYR A 133 20.95 5.54 -11.08
N GLY A 134 20.54 4.78 -12.10
CA GLY A 134 19.36 3.90 -12.02
C GLY A 134 19.39 2.99 -10.78
N ILE A 135 20.48 2.25 -10.57
CA ILE A 135 20.66 1.40 -9.37
C ILE A 135 20.65 2.24 -8.08
N PHE A 136 21.40 3.34 -8.06
CA PHE A 136 21.45 4.22 -6.89
C PHE A 136 20.06 4.78 -6.55
N SER A 137 19.26 5.14 -7.54
CA SER A 137 17.91 5.69 -7.35
C SER A 137 16.95 4.69 -6.73
N ILE A 138 17.11 3.38 -6.98
CA ILE A 138 16.36 2.30 -6.31
C ILE A 138 16.70 2.29 -4.81
N ILE A 139 17.98 2.30 -4.47
CA ILE A 139 18.44 2.30 -3.08
C ILE A 139 17.94 3.57 -2.39
N LEU A 140 18.13 4.73 -3.03
CA LEU A 140 17.67 6.02 -2.52
C LEU A 140 16.15 6.02 -2.28
N PHE A 141 15.36 5.47 -3.22
CA PHE A 141 13.91 5.34 -3.06
C PHE A 141 13.55 4.50 -1.83
N LEU A 142 14.15 3.32 -1.67
CA LEU A 142 13.84 2.43 -0.55
C LEU A 142 14.19 3.08 0.79
N PHE A 143 15.37 3.69 0.93
CA PHE A 143 15.76 4.36 2.18
C PHE A 143 14.94 5.62 2.47
N PHE A 144 14.63 6.42 1.45
CA PHE A 144 13.81 7.63 1.60
C PHE A 144 12.38 7.29 2.02
N THR A 145 11.78 6.30 1.37
CA THR A 145 10.39 5.91 1.63
C THR A 145 10.28 5.21 2.98
N ASP A 146 11.22 4.33 3.34
CA ASP A 146 11.28 3.70 4.67
C ASP A 146 11.38 4.74 5.80
N MET A 147 12.24 5.75 5.64
CA MET A 147 12.37 6.84 6.60
C MET A 147 11.06 7.60 6.78
N CYS A 148 10.46 8.05 5.69
CA CYS A 148 9.24 8.86 5.75
C CYS A 148 8.09 8.04 6.34
N ILE A 149 7.93 6.79 5.91
CA ILE A 149 6.88 5.90 6.40
C ILE A 149 7.08 5.60 7.87
N TYR A 150 8.31 5.33 8.33
CA TYR A 150 8.59 5.15 9.75
C TYR A 150 8.03 6.29 10.62
N TRP A 151 8.31 7.54 10.24
CA TRP A 151 7.85 8.70 11.00
C TRP A 151 6.33 8.91 10.92
N ILE A 152 5.75 8.71 9.74
CA ILE A 152 4.29 8.77 9.54
C ILE A 152 3.60 7.70 10.37
N HIS A 153 4.11 6.48 10.33
CA HIS A 153 3.58 5.33 11.06
C HIS A 153 3.70 5.54 12.57
N ARG A 154 4.87 5.97 13.06
CA ARG A 154 5.04 6.33 14.48
C ARG A 154 4.10 7.46 14.92
N TRP A 155 3.86 8.44 14.06
CA TRP A 155 2.90 9.52 14.31
C TRP A 155 1.44 9.02 14.33
N LEU A 156 1.10 8.06 13.46
CA LEU A 156 -0.22 7.40 13.46
C LEU A 156 -0.48 6.64 14.76
N HIS A 157 0.57 6.15 15.43
CA HIS A 157 0.51 5.56 16.77
C HIS A 157 0.46 6.59 17.92
N HIS A 158 0.52 7.88 17.61
CA HIS A 158 0.32 8.89 18.64
C HIS A 158 -1.11 8.78 19.21
N PRO A 159 -1.32 8.83 20.55
CA PRO A 159 -2.61 8.54 21.19
C PRO A 159 -3.79 9.38 20.68
N LEU A 160 -3.52 10.63 20.27
CA LEU A 160 -4.53 11.54 19.73
C LEU A 160 -5.01 11.15 18.31
N ILE A 161 -4.21 10.36 17.60
CA ILE A 161 -4.40 10.02 16.18
C ILE A 161 -4.81 8.55 16.04
N TYR A 162 -4.16 7.66 16.79
CA TYR A 162 -4.28 6.20 16.69
C TYR A 162 -5.73 5.72 16.66
N LYS A 163 -6.54 6.12 17.65
CA LYS A 163 -7.92 5.65 17.79
C LYS A 163 -8.76 5.90 16.54
N ASN A 164 -8.51 7.01 15.85
CA ASN A 164 -9.32 7.46 14.72
C ASN A 164 -8.80 6.95 13.36
N LEU A 165 -7.47 6.95 13.17
CA LEU A 165 -6.88 6.63 11.87
C LEU A 165 -6.32 5.22 11.79
N HIS A 166 -5.59 4.77 12.82
CA HIS A 166 -4.74 3.59 12.70
C HIS A 166 -5.26 2.35 13.44
N LYS A 167 -6.05 2.55 14.50
CA LYS A 167 -6.79 1.49 15.19
C LYS A 167 -7.67 0.62 14.27
N PRO A 168 -8.34 1.14 13.23
CA PRO A 168 -9.05 0.30 12.27
C PRO A 168 -8.18 -0.76 11.59
N HIS A 169 -6.89 -0.48 11.41
CA HIS A 169 -5.89 -1.44 10.94
C HIS A 169 -5.45 -2.38 12.06
N HIS A 170 -5.12 -1.83 13.22
CA HIS A 170 -4.65 -2.60 14.37
C HIS A 170 -5.68 -3.48 15.07
N ARG A 171 -6.96 -3.41 14.69
CA ARG A 171 -7.97 -4.38 15.16
C ARG A 171 -7.68 -5.80 14.64
N TRP A 172 -6.85 -5.95 13.62
CA TRP A 172 -6.40 -7.22 13.05
C TRP A 172 -5.16 -7.76 13.78
N ILE A 173 -5.31 -8.10 15.06
CA ILE A 173 -4.19 -8.59 15.90
C ILE A 173 -3.44 -9.76 15.27
N ILE A 174 -4.18 -10.65 14.60
CA ILE A 174 -3.63 -11.72 13.77
C ILE A 174 -3.92 -11.34 12.32
N PRO A 175 -3.04 -10.58 11.66
CA PRO A 175 -3.28 -10.09 10.32
C PRO A 175 -3.34 -11.25 9.32
N THR A 176 -4.04 -11.01 8.21
CA THR A 176 -4.00 -11.87 7.02
C THR A 176 -3.52 -11.06 5.82
N PRO A 177 -3.19 -11.67 4.67
CA PRO A 177 -2.86 -10.93 3.46
C PRO A 177 -3.92 -9.89 3.07
N TYR A 178 -5.20 -10.13 3.37
CA TYR A 178 -6.29 -9.18 3.11
C TYR A 178 -6.30 -7.98 4.08
N SER A 179 -5.65 -8.09 5.24
CA SER A 179 -5.50 -6.97 6.17
C SER A 179 -4.52 -5.90 5.70
N SER A 180 -3.66 -6.22 4.72
CA SER A 180 -2.58 -5.37 4.21
C SER A 180 -3.02 -3.98 3.77
N HIS A 181 -4.26 -3.86 3.28
CA HIS A 181 -4.85 -2.61 2.83
C HIS A 181 -6.12 -2.22 3.62
N ALA A 182 -6.38 -2.92 4.73
CA ALA A 182 -7.57 -2.74 5.54
C ALA A 182 -7.33 -1.69 6.64
N PHE A 183 -7.09 -0.45 6.21
CA PHE A 183 -6.86 0.72 7.05
C PHE A 183 -7.87 1.84 6.77
N HIS A 184 -7.87 2.89 7.60
CA HIS A 184 -8.62 4.11 7.29
C HIS A 184 -8.06 4.75 6.00
N PRO A 185 -8.87 5.32 5.10
CA PRO A 185 -8.37 5.85 3.83
C PRO A 185 -7.25 6.90 3.96
N LEU A 186 -7.36 7.77 4.97
CA LEU A 186 -6.32 8.76 5.28
C LEU A 186 -5.04 8.13 5.83
N ASP A 187 -5.14 7.05 6.60
CA ASP A 187 -3.96 6.30 7.07
C ASP A 187 -3.19 5.72 5.87
N GLY A 188 -3.91 5.01 4.99
CA GLY A 188 -3.35 4.49 3.74
C GLY A 188 -2.73 5.56 2.85
N TYR A 189 -3.41 6.70 2.70
CA TYR A 189 -2.88 7.83 1.92
C TYR A 189 -1.60 8.39 2.52
N LEU A 190 -1.57 8.63 3.83
CA LEU A 190 -0.39 9.19 4.48
C LEU A 190 0.81 8.25 4.33
N GLN A 191 0.61 6.95 4.54
CA GLN A 191 1.67 5.96 4.37
C GLN A 191 2.10 5.79 2.90
N SER A 192 1.22 6.05 1.92
CA SER A 192 1.58 5.98 0.49
C SER A 192 2.24 7.27 -0.05
N CYS A 193 2.01 8.41 0.58
CA CYS A 193 2.52 9.72 0.16
C CYS A 193 4.02 9.73 -0.17
N PRO A 194 4.92 9.10 0.62
CA PRO A 194 6.35 9.12 0.34
C PRO A 194 6.72 8.53 -1.02
N TYR A 195 6.00 7.51 -1.50
CA TYR A 195 6.25 6.89 -2.80
C TYR A 195 6.00 7.87 -3.94
N HIS A 196 4.92 8.66 -3.83
CA HIS A 196 4.54 9.65 -4.83
C HIS A 196 5.42 10.91 -4.73
N LEU A 197 5.68 11.39 -3.51
CA LEU A 197 6.52 12.56 -3.27
C LEU A 197 7.93 12.37 -3.82
N PHE A 198 8.48 11.15 -3.77
CA PHE A 198 9.85 10.86 -4.22
C PHE A 198 10.12 11.38 -5.63
N VAL A 199 9.23 11.10 -6.58
CA VAL A 199 9.44 11.46 -7.99
C VAL A 199 9.28 12.95 -8.28
N TYR A 200 8.82 13.74 -7.31
CA TYR A 200 8.82 15.20 -7.41
C TYR A 200 10.12 15.82 -6.87
N LEU A 201 10.84 15.08 -6.01
CA LEU A 201 12.09 15.51 -5.40
C LEU A 201 13.31 15.01 -6.18
N PHE A 202 13.28 13.76 -6.62
CA PHE A 202 14.41 13.07 -7.24
C PHE A 202 14.06 12.53 -8.63
N PRO A 203 14.98 12.64 -9.62
CA PRO A 203 14.81 11.98 -10.90
C PRO A 203 14.70 10.47 -10.73
N LEU A 204 13.68 9.86 -11.34
CA LEU A 204 13.50 8.42 -11.33
C LEU A 204 13.04 7.94 -12.70
N GLN A 205 13.65 6.86 -13.19
CA GLN A 205 13.29 6.29 -14.48
C GLN A 205 11.90 5.65 -14.39
N LYS A 206 11.04 5.89 -15.40
CA LYS A 206 9.62 5.47 -15.37
C LYS A 206 9.39 3.95 -15.18
N PHE A 207 10.21 3.07 -15.78
CA PHE A 207 10.10 1.62 -15.57
C PHE A 207 10.56 1.21 -14.17
N ILE A 208 11.64 1.82 -13.66
CA ILE A 208 12.10 1.62 -12.28
C ILE A 208 11.00 2.02 -11.29
N TYR A 209 10.38 3.19 -11.48
CA TYR A 209 9.30 3.66 -10.61
C TYR A 209 8.13 2.66 -10.53
N ILE A 210 7.75 2.05 -11.65
CA ILE A 210 6.66 1.05 -11.65
C ILE A 210 7.09 -0.29 -11.07
N GLY A 211 8.32 -0.74 -11.35
CA GLY A 211 8.88 -1.92 -10.69
C GLY A 211 8.86 -1.75 -9.17
N LEU A 212 9.23 -0.56 -8.68
CA LEU A 212 9.15 -0.19 -7.27
C LEU A 212 7.69 -0.14 -6.80
N PHE A 213 6.78 0.48 -7.55
CA PHE A 213 5.36 0.53 -7.17
C PHE A 213 4.73 -0.88 -7.02
N VAL A 214 5.07 -1.81 -7.91
CA VAL A 214 4.66 -3.22 -7.78
C VAL A 214 5.32 -3.87 -6.56
N PHE A 215 6.63 -3.65 -6.38
CA PHE A 215 7.38 -4.19 -5.25
C PHE A 215 6.79 -3.74 -3.90
N VAL A 216 6.50 -2.45 -3.72
CA VAL A 216 6.00 -1.94 -2.43
C VAL A 216 4.62 -2.50 -2.08
N ASN A 217 3.76 -2.73 -3.08
CA ASN A 217 2.44 -3.32 -2.87
C ASN A 217 2.53 -4.83 -2.57
N ILE A 218 3.41 -5.58 -3.25
CA ILE A 218 3.70 -6.99 -2.90
C ILE A 218 4.27 -7.06 -1.48
N TRP A 219 5.23 -6.20 -1.15
CA TRP A 219 5.84 -6.14 0.16
C TRP A 219 4.81 -5.90 1.27
N THR A 220 3.91 -4.94 1.05
CA THR A 220 2.82 -4.62 1.97
C THR A 220 1.91 -5.83 2.22
N ILE A 221 1.66 -6.67 1.21
CA ILE A 221 0.92 -7.93 1.40
C ILE A 221 1.76 -8.96 2.18
N MET A 222 3.03 -9.13 1.79
CA MET A 222 3.93 -10.12 2.39
C MET A 222 4.15 -9.90 3.89
N ILE A 223 4.31 -8.66 4.35
CA ILE A 223 4.51 -8.41 5.79
C ILE A 223 3.27 -8.76 6.65
N HIS A 224 2.10 -9.00 6.04
CA HIS A 224 0.85 -9.39 6.71
C HIS A 224 0.47 -10.86 6.50
N ASP A 225 1.24 -11.64 5.73
CA ASP A 225 0.92 -13.04 5.47
C ASP A 225 1.31 -14.01 6.60
N GLY A 226 1.99 -13.47 7.61
CA GLY A 226 2.39 -14.21 8.79
C GLY A 226 3.47 -15.25 8.53
N GLU A 227 4.11 -15.31 7.34
CA GLU A 227 5.22 -16.24 7.08
C GLU A 227 6.57 -15.58 7.35
N TYR A 228 7.27 -16.13 8.34
CA TYR A 228 8.41 -15.48 8.96
C TYR A 228 9.72 -15.98 8.33
N LEU A 229 10.02 -15.47 7.13
CA LEU A 229 11.18 -15.91 6.33
C LEU A 229 12.52 -15.34 6.81
N SER A 230 12.51 -14.22 7.54
CA SER A 230 13.73 -13.55 8.02
C SER A 230 13.71 -13.38 9.54
N SER A 231 14.66 -14.02 10.22
CA SER A 231 15.05 -13.75 11.60
C SER A 231 16.15 -12.70 11.72
N GLY A 232 16.58 -12.14 10.59
CA GLY A 232 17.65 -11.15 10.53
C GLY A 232 17.26 -9.83 11.18
N THR A 233 18.24 -9.12 11.72
CA THR A 233 18.03 -7.86 12.43
C THR A 233 17.91 -6.65 11.51
N PHE A 234 18.01 -6.81 10.18
CA PHE A 234 18.06 -5.68 9.23
C PHE A 234 16.73 -5.46 8.49
N ILE A 235 16.04 -6.55 8.13
CA ILE A 235 14.80 -6.51 7.36
C ILE A 235 13.59 -6.54 8.30
N ASN A 236 12.72 -5.55 8.18
CA ASN A 236 11.42 -5.53 8.85
C ASN A 236 10.42 -6.40 8.09
N GLY A 237 10.52 -7.72 8.28
CA GLY A 237 9.64 -8.69 7.63
C GLY A 237 8.36 -9.01 8.42
N ALA A 238 7.59 -10.00 7.93
CA ALA A 238 6.30 -10.39 8.51
C ALA A 238 6.34 -10.70 10.02
N ALA A 239 7.46 -11.23 10.53
CA ALA A 239 7.63 -11.54 11.95
C ALA A 239 7.65 -10.28 12.83
N HIS A 240 8.42 -9.28 12.38
CA HIS A 240 8.53 -8.00 13.06
C HIS A 240 7.21 -7.24 12.99
N HIS A 241 6.53 -7.28 11.84
CA HIS A 241 5.22 -6.65 11.65
C HIS A 241 4.11 -7.36 12.43
N SER A 242 4.19 -8.68 12.59
CA SER A 242 3.25 -9.42 13.46
C SER A 242 3.45 -9.05 14.94
N LEU A 243 4.70 -8.84 15.38
CA LEU A 243 4.95 -8.28 16.71
C LEU A 243 4.42 -6.85 16.84
N HIS A 244 4.52 -6.06 15.78
CA HIS A 244 3.93 -4.72 15.74
C HIS A 244 2.41 -4.75 15.95
N HIS A 245 1.70 -5.67 15.28
CA HIS A 245 0.25 -5.87 15.50
C HIS A 245 -0.12 -6.38 16.90
N LEU A 246 0.78 -7.11 17.57
CA LEU A 246 0.57 -7.62 18.93
C LEU A 246 0.86 -6.58 20.02
N TYR A 247 1.89 -5.74 19.83
CA TYR A 247 2.42 -4.86 20.88
C TYR A 247 2.28 -3.37 20.59
N PHE A 248 1.88 -2.99 19.37
CA PHE A 248 1.59 -1.64 18.86
C PHE A 248 2.79 -0.67 18.83
N ASN A 249 3.70 -0.74 19.80
CA ASN A 249 4.71 0.28 20.07
C ASN A 249 6.12 -0.04 19.51
N TYR A 250 6.22 -1.00 18.60
CA TYR A 250 7.50 -1.50 18.08
C TYR A 250 7.46 -1.75 16.57
N ASN A 251 8.62 -1.72 15.91
CA ASN A 251 8.83 -2.13 14.51
C ASN A 251 7.97 -1.38 13.48
N TYR A 252 8.01 -0.04 13.49
CA TYR A 252 7.24 0.82 12.59
C TYR A 252 7.79 0.92 11.15
N GLY A 253 9.04 0.51 10.90
CA GLY A 253 9.66 0.62 9.57
C GLY A 253 8.91 -0.17 8.50
N GLN A 254 9.05 0.21 7.23
CA GLN A 254 8.35 -0.49 6.14
C GLN A 254 9.16 -1.71 5.68
N TYR A 255 10.44 -1.51 5.36
CA TYR A 255 11.34 -2.53 4.83
C TYR A 255 12.48 -2.86 5.78
N PHE A 256 13.00 -1.85 6.48
CA PHE A 256 14.21 -1.98 7.28
C PHE A 256 13.93 -1.70 8.76
N THR A 257 14.75 -2.29 9.63
CA THR A 257 14.72 -2.02 11.08
C THR A 257 15.58 -0.82 11.47
N LEU A 258 16.20 -0.15 10.50
CA LEU A 258 17.17 0.93 10.73
C LEU A 258 16.56 2.05 11.57
N TRP A 259 15.41 2.58 11.14
CA TRP A 259 14.75 3.69 11.83
C TRP A 259 14.14 3.26 13.16
N ASP A 260 13.73 2.00 13.29
CA ASP A 260 13.32 1.45 14.58
C ASP A 260 14.48 1.39 15.57
N LYS A 261 15.69 1.04 15.13
CA LYS A 261 16.88 1.04 15.98
C LYS A 261 17.28 2.45 16.38
N ILE A 262 17.26 3.39 15.43
CA ILE A 262 17.56 4.81 15.69
C ILE A 262 16.53 5.43 16.64
N GLY A 263 15.24 5.14 16.42
CA GLY A 263 14.14 5.70 17.18
C GLY A 263 13.78 4.94 18.46
N GLY A 264 14.51 3.87 18.80
CA GLY A 264 14.31 3.10 20.03
C GLY A 264 13.04 2.23 20.06
N SER A 265 12.47 1.89 18.90
CA SER A 265 11.26 1.07 18.75
C SER A 265 11.55 -0.32 18.18
N HIS A 266 12.82 -0.72 18.02
CA HIS A 266 13.15 -2.03 17.49
C HIS A 266 12.91 -3.14 18.52
N ARG A 267 12.15 -4.16 18.11
CA ARG A 267 11.95 -5.39 18.87
C ARG A 267 12.19 -6.60 17.99
N LEU A 268 13.18 -7.41 18.37
CA LEU A 268 13.52 -8.62 17.63
C LEU A 268 12.42 -9.69 17.84
N PRO A 269 11.95 -10.36 16.77
CA PRO A 269 11.05 -11.50 16.90
C PRO A 269 11.72 -12.66 17.63
N GLY A 270 11.01 -13.23 18.61
CA GLY A 270 11.46 -14.40 19.34
C GLY A 270 11.39 -15.69 18.50
N GLU A 271 12.09 -16.73 18.94
CA GLU A 271 12.12 -18.03 18.26
C GLU A 271 10.72 -18.65 18.07
N GLU A 272 9.78 -18.32 18.94
CA GLU A 272 8.39 -18.78 18.87
C GLU A 272 7.67 -18.38 17.59
N GLN A 273 8.13 -17.32 16.92
CA GLN A 273 7.60 -16.95 15.62
C GLN A 273 8.12 -17.94 14.57
N PHE A 274 9.43 -18.20 14.52
CA PHE A 274 10.06 -19.01 13.46
C PHE A 274 9.85 -20.52 13.60
N ASP A 275 9.57 -21.02 14.81
CA ASP A 275 9.24 -22.42 15.03
C ASP A 275 7.75 -22.70 14.75
N ARG A 276 7.48 -23.46 13.68
CA ARG A 276 6.12 -23.83 13.25
C ARG A 276 5.28 -24.50 14.35
N LYS A 277 5.88 -25.26 15.27
CA LYS A 277 5.16 -25.89 16.38
C LYS A 277 4.78 -24.85 17.43
N LYS A 278 5.73 -23.99 17.82
CA LYS A 278 5.50 -22.91 18.80
C LYS A 278 4.49 -21.88 18.28
N LYS A 279 4.52 -21.56 16.98
CA LYS A 279 3.58 -20.66 16.31
C LYS A 279 2.12 -21.15 16.39
N ARG A 280 1.91 -22.46 16.54
CA ARG A 280 0.58 -23.10 16.68
C ARG A 280 0.29 -23.57 18.11
N ASP A 281 1.17 -23.24 19.05
CA ASP A 281 1.03 -23.66 20.43
C ASP A 281 -0.01 -22.78 21.15
N GLN A 282 -1.01 -23.42 21.74
CA GLN A 282 -2.09 -22.73 22.46
C GLN A 282 -1.56 -21.93 23.66
N LYS A 283 -0.50 -22.37 24.33
CA LYS A 283 0.13 -21.62 25.45
C LYS A 283 0.75 -20.32 24.94
N VAL A 284 1.37 -20.34 23.77
CA VAL A 284 1.92 -19.14 23.13
C VAL A 284 0.79 -18.18 22.76
N TRP A 285 -0.30 -18.68 22.17
CA TRP A 285 -1.47 -17.86 21.83
C TRP A 285 -2.16 -17.25 23.04
N ILE A 286 -2.27 -18.00 24.14
CA ILE A 286 -2.82 -17.49 25.41
C ILE A 286 -1.91 -16.39 25.95
N LYS A 287 -0.59 -16.59 25.95
CA LYS A 287 0.37 -15.57 26.38
C LYS A 287 0.26 -14.30 25.53
N GLN A 288 0.28 -14.44 24.21
CA GLN A 288 0.11 -13.32 23.28
C GLN A 288 -1.22 -12.59 23.51
N SER A 289 -2.30 -13.34 23.74
CA SER A 289 -3.61 -12.78 24.03
C SER A 289 -3.62 -11.95 25.31
N MET A 290 -2.97 -12.43 26.37
CA MET A 290 -2.81 -11.70 27.63
C MET A 290 -1.96 -10.45 27.47
N GLU A 291 -0.88 -10.51 26.68
CA GLU A 291 -0.03 -9.34 26.41
C GLU A 291 -0.77 -8.26 25.63
N VAL A 292 -1.59 -8.63 24.64
CA VAL A 292 -2.46 -7.68 23.90
C VAL A 292 -3.46 -7.01 24.85
N ASP A 293 -4.00 -7.74 25.82
CA ASP A 293 -4.99 -7.22 26.78
C ASP A 293 -4.41 -6.20 27.77
N LYS A 294 -3.08 -6.08 27.86
CA LYS A 294 -2.41 -5.02 28.62
C LYS A 294 -2.53 -3.65 27.97
N PHE A 295 -2.89 -3.57 26.68
CA PHE A 295 -3.02 -2.30 25.99
C PHE A 295 -4.45 -1.74 26.08
N ASP A 296 -4.57 -0.43 26.20
CA ASP A 296 -5.81 0.32 26.20
C ASP A 296 -6.33 0.54 24.77
N GLU A 297 -7.45 1.27 24.67
CA GLU A 297 -8.08 1.51 23.39
C GLU A 297 -7.30 2.46 22.46
N ASN A 298 -6.24 3.09 22.95
CA ASN A 298 -5.33 4.00 22.26
C ASN A 298 -3.96 3.35 21.99
N GLY A 299 -3.78 2.06 22.27
CA GLY A 299 -2.51 1.36 22.08
C GLY A 299 -1.46 1.66 23.16
N LYS A 300 -1.84 2.28 24.29
CA LYS A 300 -0.96 2.49 25.45
C LYS A 300 -1.05 1.31 26.40
N GLU A 301 0.07 0.94 27.02
CA GLU A 301 0.04 -0.03 28.12
C GLU A 301 -0.78 0.56 29.29
N LYS A 302 -1.71 -0.22 29.82
CA LYS A 302 -2.52 0.15 30.98
C LYS A 302 -1.60 0.23 32.19
N GLU A 303 -1.63 1.35 32.90
CA GLU A 303 -0.98 1.47 34.21
C GLU A 303 -1.70 0.50 35.18
N GLU A 304 -0.93 -0.37 35.86
CA GLU A 304 -1.44 -1.35 36.84
C GLU A 304 -1.86 -0.70 38.16
#